data_AF-A0A4R3T8U9-F1
#
_entry.id   AF-A0A4R3T8U9-F1
#
_cell.length_a   1.000
_cell.length_b   1.000
_cell.length_c   1.000
_cell.angle_alpha   90.00
_cell.angle_beta   90.00
_cell.angle_gamma   90.00
#
_symmetry.space_group_name_H-M   'P 1'
#
loop_
_entity.id
_entity.type
_entity.pdbx_description
1 polymer ?
#
loop_
_entity_poly.entity_id
_entity_poly.type
_entity_poly.pdbx_seq_one_letter_code
_entity_poly.pdbx_strand_id
1 'polypeptide(L)'
;MRKKRQGFTLIEIIVVLVILGILLAIATPSILGYVQKAKDSRLLQEARHVLVVSKDYGLRLHMKEELQKLSTDEVMEKIMKDAEVEGELLEIHLNKAQDNAGDFIVKIEDKYLSYNDEKQEFTFLKSYDNAFVKANKIIKQLLNQDKEAYQILYSYYYKADQTPNKTGALDSEGPNFGSKIRAELEKNGIDADAYSFRIYNDNNNCKITIATRRITIADAHQQQIDIVQYDYGKGGKFHTEPTIKKGKVPVVIKKTEDQSTHQQVTYPVLDVEHATWE
;
A
#
# COMPACT_ATOMS: atom_id res chain seq x y z
N MET A 1 65.63 20.40 -47.01
CA MET A 1 64.21 20.79 -47.23
C MET A 1 63.50 20.85 -45.88
N ARG A 2 63.03 22.02 -45.43
CA ARG A 2 62.30 22.18 -44.16
C ARG A 2 60.81 21.89 -44.39
N LYS A 3 60.27 20.81 -43.81
CA LYS A 3 58.82 20.51 -43.84
C LYS A 3 58.07 21.60 -43.05
N LYS A 4 57.21 22.38 -43.72
CA LYS A 4 56.24 23.26 -43.04
C LYS A 4 55.25 22.37 -42.27
N ARG A 5 55.16 22.53 -40.95
CA ARG A 5 54.07 21.95 -40.16
C ARG A 5 52.85 22.82 -40.38
N GLN A 6 51.85 22.32 -41.10
CA GLN A 6 50.52 22.94 -41.13
C GLN A 6 49.84 22.62 -39.79
N GLY A 7 49.65 23.64 -38.96
CA GLY A 7 48.85 23.54 -37.75
C GLY A 7 47.41 23.95 -38.06
N PHE A 8 46.45 23.34 -37.36
CA PHE A 8 45.05 23.76 -37.40
C PHE A 8 44.90 25.19 -36.92
N THR A 9 44.04 25.96 -37.57
CA THR A 9 43.71 27.33 -37.17
C THR A 9 42.65 27.32 -36.07
N LEU A 10 42.66 28.35 -35.22
CA LEU A 10 41.64 28.50 -34.17
C LEU A 10 40.22 28.51 -34.75
N ILE A 11 40.05 29.12 -35.92
CA ILE A 11 38.76 29.24 -36.60
C ILE A 11 38.22 27.87 -37.04
N GLU A 12 39.07 26.96 -37.54
CA GLU A 12 38.65 25.61 -37.92
C GLU A 12 38.09 24.83 -36.73
N ILE A 13 38.71 24.96 -35.56
CA ILE A 13 38.24 24.29 -34.34
C ILE A 13 36.91 24.87 -33.85
N ILE A 14 36.75 26.20 -33.88
CA ILE A 14 35.50 26.85 -33.43
C ILE A 14 34.33 26.44 -34.33
N VAL A 15 34.52 26.42 -35.66
CA VAL A 15 33.47 25.99 -36.59
C VAL A 15 33.04 24.54 -36.31
N VAL A 16 33.99 23.64 -36.07
CA VAL A 16 33.69 22.24 -35.73
C VAL A 16 32.94 22.13 -34.40
N LEU A 17 33.35 22.87 -33.37
CA LEU A 17 32.65 22.88 -32.08
C LEU A 17 31.23 23.42 -32.18
N VAL A 18 31.00 24.45 -33.01
CA VAL A 18 29.66 25.00 -33.26
C VAL A 18 28.78 23.96 -33.96
N ILE A 19 29.29 23.29 -35.00
CA ILE A 19 28.54 22.24 -35.70
C ILE A 19 28.22 21.07 -34.75
N LEU A 20 29.19 20.61 -33.96
CA LEU A 20 28.98 19.56 -32.95
C LEU A 20 27.94 19.98 -31.90
N GLY A 21 27.96 21.24 -31.46
CA GLY A 21 26.98 21.79 -30.52
C GLY A 21 25.55 21.76 -31.08
N ILE A 22 25.38 22.14 -32.34
CA ILE A 22 24.06 22.10 -33.02
C ILE A 22 23.57 20.65 -33.15
N LEU A 23 24.45 19.72 -33.56
CA LEU A 23 24.10 18.31 -33.68
C LEU A 23 23.70 17.69 -32.34
N LEU A 24 24.46 17.98 -31.26
CA LEU A 24 24.13 17.52 -29.92
C LEU A 24 22.78 18.08 -29.43
N ALA A 25 22.49 19.36 -29.68
CA ALA A 25 21.24 20.00 -29.28
C ALA A 25 20.01 19.30 -29.89
N ILE A 26 20.09 18.88 -31.16
CA ILE A 26 18.99 18.18 -31.86
C ILE A 26 18.91 16.70 -31.46
N ALA A 27 20.05 16.04 -31.25
CA ALA A 27 20.11 14.61 -30.95
C ALA A 27 19.65 14.27 -29.51
N THR A 28 19.97 15.13 -28.54
CA THR A 28 19.71 14.90 -27.11
C THR A 28 18.25 14.54 -26.77
N PRO A 29 17.21 15.30 -27.17
CA PRO A 29 15.82 14.97 -26.84
C PRO A 29 15.38 13.62 -27.42
N SER A 30 15.83 13.28 -28.63
CA SER A 30 15.51 12.01 -29.29
C SER A 30 16.10 10.81 -28.54
N ILE A 31 17.37 10.90 -28.13
CA ILE A 31 18.06 9.84 -27.38
C ILE A 31 17.37 9.58 -26.04
N LEU A 32 16.99 10.64 -25.32
CA LEU A 32 16.26 10.52 -24.05
C LEU A 32 14.91 9.79 -24.23
N GLY A 33 14.19 10.06 -25.33
CA GLY A 33 12.95 9.38 -25.66
C GLY A 33 13.14 7.87 -25.93
N TYR A 34 14.21 7.48 -26.64
CA TYR A 34 14.52 6.06 -26.87
C TYR A 34 14.93 5.34 -25.59
N VAL A 35 15.72 5.98 -24.74
CA VAL A 35 16.09 5.43 -23.42
C VAL A 35 14.84 5.18 -22.58
N GLN A 36 13.89 6.12 -22.55
CA GLN A 36 12.65 5.93 -21.80
C GLN A 36 11.80 4.79 -22.34
N LYS A 37 11.67 4.66 -23.67
CA LYS A 37 10.96 3.52 -24.30
C LYS A 37 11.62 2.18 -24.00
N ALA A 38 12.96 2.14 -24.01
CA ALA A 38 13.70 0.93 -23.67
C ALA A 38 13.49 0.54 -22.20
N LYS A 39 13.49 1.52 -21.28
CA LYS A 39 13.13 1.30 -19.87
C LYS A 39 11.71 0.76 -19.74
N ASP A 40 10.73 1.37 -20.38
CA ASP A 40 9.34 0.93 -20.29
C ASP A 40 9.15 -0.48 -20.87
N SER A 41 9.86 -0.80 -21.96
CA SER A 41 9.88 -2.16 -22.53
C SER A 41 10.48 -3.17 -21.57
N ARG A 42 11.55 -2.81 -20.83
CA ARG A 42 12.16 -3.67 -19.82
C ARG A 42 11.19 -3.92 -18.67
N LEU A 43 10.58 -2.88 -18.11
CA LEU A 43 9.61 -3.00 -17.03
C LEU A 43 8.41 -3.88 -17.43
N LEU A 44 7.96 -3.76 -18.68
CA LEU A 44 6.91 -4.61 -19.22
C LEU A 44 7.33 -6.09 -19.33
N GLN A 45 8.60 -6.36 -19.67
CA GLN A 45 9.13 -7.73 -19.69
C GLN A 45 9.21 -8.32 -18.28
N GLU A 46 9.69 -7.55 -17.30
CA GLU A 46 9.72 -7.97 -15.90
C GLU A 46 8.30 -8.25 -15.37
N ALA A 47 7.33 -7.38 -15.65
CA ALA A 47 5.93 -7.63 -15.29
C ALA A 47 5.33 -8.89 -15.98
N ARG A 48 5.78 -9.23 -17.20
CA ARG A 48 5.40 -10.48 -17.87
C ARG A 48 5.98 -11.72 -17.17
N HIS A 49 7.19 -11.63 -16.64
CA HIS A 49 7.74 -12.72 -15.81
C HIS A 49 6.90 -12.92 -14.55
N VAL A 50 6.53 -11.83 -13.87
CA VAL A 50 5.62 -11.87 -12.71
C VAL A 50 4.30 -12.55 -13.08
N LEU A 51 3.71 -12.25 -14.24
CA LEU A 51 2.49 -12.92 -14.73
C LEU A 51 2.67 -14.44 -14.84
N VAL A 52 3.73 -14.90 -15.52
CA VAL A 52 3.97 -16.33 -15.75
C VAL A 52 4.11 -17.07 -14.42
N VAL A 53 4.92 -16.53 -13.51
CA VAL A 53 5.14 -17.12 -12.18
C VAL A 53 3.86 -17.09 -11.34
N SER A 54 3.10 -15.99 -11.39
CA SER A 54 1.82 -15.87 -10.70
C SER A 54 0.83 -16.95 -11.14
N LYS A 55 0.71 -17.20 -12.45
CA LYS A 55 -0.16 -18.24 -13.01
C LYS A 55 0.28 -19.65 -12.60
N ASP A 56 1.58 -19.88 -12.56
CA ASP A 56 2.16 -21.15 -12.12
C ASP A 56 1.88 -21.41 -10.62
N TYR A 57 2.02 -20.38 -9.76
CA TYR A 57 1.60 -20.44 -8.36
C TYR A 57 0.10 -20.65 -8.19
N GLY A 58 -0.73 -19.93 -8.96
CA GLY A 58 -2.18 -20.08 -8.95
C GLY A 58 -2.61 -21.52 -9.26
N LEU A 59 -2.05 -22.12 -10.32
CA LEU A 59 -2.30 -23.53 -10.66
C LEU A 59 -1.89 -24.49 -9.53
N ARG A 60 -0.68 -24.33 -8.98
CA ARG A 60 -0.20 -25.18 -7.88
C ARG A 60 -1.07 -25.11 -6.64
N LEU A 61 -1.53 -23.91 -6.28
CA LEU A 61 -2.39 -23.70 -5.12
C LEU A 61 -3.81 -24.23 -5.39
N HIS A 62 -4.34 -24.05 -6.60
CA HIS A 62 -5.63 -24.59 -6.99
C HIS A 62 -5.66 -26.12 -6.89
N MET A 63 -4.62 -26.79 -7.40
CA MET A 63 -4.47 -28.26 -7.28
C MET A 63 -4.41 -28.78 -5.85
N LYS A 64 -4.05 -27.91 -4.89
CA LYS A 64 -3.97 -28.23 -3.46
C LYS A 64 -5.20 -27.79 -2.67
N GLU A 65 -6.20 -27.19 -3.32
CA GLU A 65 -7.35 -26.57 -2.66
C GLU A 65 -6.95 -25.42 -1.70
N GLU A 66 -5.86 -24.70 -2.03
CA GLU A 66 -5.30 -23.61 -1.24
C GLU A 66 -5.22 -22.28 -2.02
N LEU A 67 -6.02 -22.12 -3.07
CA LEU A 67 -5.96 -20.97 -3.98
C LEU A 67 -6.13 -19.61 -3.28
N GLN A 68 -6.87 -19.57 -2.17
CA GLN A 68 -7.00 -18.40 -1.29
C GLN A 68 -5.65 -17.85 -0.81
N LYS A 69 -4.62 -18.71 -0.68
CA LYS A 69 -3.28 -18.30 -0.25
C LYS A 69 -2.56 -17.46 -1.31
N LEU A 70 -3.03 -17.41 -2.56
CA LEU A 70 -2.36 -16.69 -3.64
C LEU A 70 -2.14 -15.21 -3.31
N SER A 71 -3.12 -14.59 -2.63
CA SER A 71 -3.10 -13.17 -2.24
C SER A 71 -2.38 -12.90 -0.91
N THR A 72 -1.74 -13.92 -0.32
CA THR A 72 -0.95 -13.75 0.90
C THR A 72 0.43 -13.19 0.59
N ASP A 73 0.99 -12.41 1.51
CA ASP A 73 2.31 -11.81 1.34
C ASP A 73 3.40 -12.84 1.11
N GLU A 74 3.36 -13.95 1.84
CA GLU A 74 4.35 -15.02 1.68
C GLU A 74 4.37 -15.55 0.24
N VAL A 75 3.21 -15.73 -0.38
CA VAL A 75 3.11 -16.18 -1.76
C VAL A 75 3.50 -15.06 -2.73
N MET A 76 3.07 -13.82 -2.49
CA MET A 76 3.42 -12.68 -3.34
C MET A 76 4.93 -12.38 -3.32
N GLU A 77 5.59 -12.48 -2.17
CA GLU A 77 7.05 -12.37 -2.04
C GLU A 77 7.77 -13.50 -2.77
N LYS A 78 7.28 -14.75 -2.66
CA LYS A 78 7.81 -15.89 -3.41
C LYS A 78 7.63 -15.70 -4.91
N ILE A 79 6.49 -15.20 -5.37
CA ILE A 79 6.24 -14.88 -6.79
C ILE A 79 7.28 -13.87 -7.28
N MET A 80 7.49 -12.77 -6.56
CA MET A 80 8.47 -11.75 -6.96
C MET A 80 9.89 -12.29 -6.98
N LYS A 81 10.25 -13.09 -5.97
CA LYS A 81 11.56 -13.75 -5.88
C LYS A 81 11.78 -14.73 -7.04
N ASP A 82 10.82 -15.61 -7.32
CA ASP A 82 10.92 -16.62 -8.36
C ASP A 82 10.81 -16.02 -9.77
N ALA A 83 10.17 -14.86 -9.91
CA ALA A 83 10.17 -14.06 -11.14
C ALA A 83 11.50 -13.32 -11.37
N GLU A 84 12.39 -13.29 -10.37
CA GLU A 84 13.65 -12.54 -10.38
C GLU A 84 13.46 -11.03 -10.67
N VAL A 85 12.36 -10.46 -10.14
CA VAL A 85 12.03 -9.04 -10.33
C VAL A 85 12.24 -8.26 -9.04
N GLU A 86 13.10 -7.25 -9.09
CA GLU A 86 13.26 -6.28 -8.01
C GLU A 86 12.05 -5.33 -7.96
N GLY A 87 11.13 -5.58 -7.04
CA GLY A 87 9.89 -4.82 -6.91
C GLY A 87 8.98 -5.36 -5.82
N GLU A 88 7.71 -4.94 -5.87
CA GLU A 88 6.68 -5.36 -4.93
C GLU A 88 5.41 -5.73 -5.69
N LEU A 89 4.92 -6.96 -5.52
CA LEU A 89 3.58 -7.34 -5.98
C LEU A 89 2.56 -6.80 -4.97
N LEU A 90 1.80 -5.79 -5.37
CA LEU A 90 0.92 -5.03 -4.49
C LEU A 90 -0.45 -5.67 -4.33
N GLU A 91 -0.98 -6.21 -5.43
CA GLU A 91 -2.26 -6.92 -5.47
C GLU A 91 -2.17 -8.09 -6.45
N ILE A 92 -2.88 -9.16 -6.12
CA ILE A 92 -3.17 -10.27 -7.02
C ILE A 92 -4.57 -10.79 -6.70
N HIS A 93 -5.38 -10.96 -7.74
CA HIS A 93 -6.73 -11.48 -7.66
C HIS A 93 -6.83 -12.83 -8.37
N LEU A 94 -7.90 -13.58 -8.10
CA LEU A 94 -8.22 -14.75 -8.89
C LEU A 94 -8.81 -14.32 -10.23
N ASN A 95 -8.63 -15.15 -11.26
CA ASN A 95 -9.31 -14.97 -12.52
C ASN A 95 -10.83 -15.19 -12.37
N LYS A 96 -11.59 -14.85 -13.41
CA LYS A 96 -13.06 -14.99 -13.42
C LYS A 96 -13.56 -16.40 -13.10
N ALA A 97 -12.81 -17.43 -13.51
CA ALA A 97 -13.14 -18.82 -13.26
C ALA A 97 -12.84 -19.27 -11.80
N GLN A 98 -12.16 -18.43 -11.02
CA GLN A 98 -11.71 -18.74 -9.65
C GLN A 98 -10.84 -20.00 -9.55
N ASP A 99 -10.03 -20.27 -10.57
CA ASP A 99 -9.16 -21.45 -10.66
C ASP A 99 -7.67 -21.11 -10.84
N ASN A 100 -7.34 -19.83 -10.99
CA ASN A 100 -5.96 -19.37 -11.18
C ASN A 100 -5.77 -17.89 -10.80
N ALA A 101 -4.53 -17.40 -10.83
CA ALA A 101 -4.22 -15.98 -10.79
C ALA A 101 -4.91 -15.24 -11.94
N GLY A 102 -5.38 -14.02 -11.68
CA GLY A 102 -6.04 -13.13 -12.62
C GLY A 102 -5.35 -11.77 -12.65
N ASP A 103 -6.12 -10.71 -12.39
CA ASP A 103 -5.63 -9.35 -12.36
C ASP A 103 -4.58 -9.16 -11.26
N PHE A 104 -3.56 -8.35 -11.52
CA PHE A 104 -2.55 -8.01 -10.52
C PHE A 104 -1.98 -6.62 -10.75
N ILE A 105 -1.35 -6.08 -9.71
CA ILE A 105 -0.64 -4.80 -9.76
C ILE A 105 0.73 -4.97 -9.13
N VAL A 106 1.76 -4.59 -9.88
CA VAL A 106 3.15 -4.69 -9.45
C VAL A 106 3.81 -3.31 -9.49
N LYS A 107 4.63 -3.02 -8.48
CA LYS A 107 5.56 -1.88 -8.48
C LYS A 107 6.94 -2.38 -8.86
N ILE A 108 7.52 -1.81 -9.90
CA ILE A 108 8.87 -2.10 -10.36
C ILE A 108 9.58 -0.74 -10.53
N GLU A 109 10.74 -0.58 -9.89
CA GLU A 109 11.38 0.73 -9.69
C GLU A 109 10.34 1.72 -9.08
N ASP A 110 10.11 2.86 -9.72
CA ASP A 110 9.12 3.87 -9.30
C ASP A 110 7.81 3.84 -10.11
N LYS A 111 7.58 2.77 -10.90
CA LYS A 111 6.39 2.65 -11.75
C LYS A 111 5.45 1.55 -11.27
N TYR A 112 4.17 1.79 -11.48
CA TYR A 112 3.10 0.85 -11.20
C TYR A 112 2.57 0.29 -12.53
N LEU A 113 2.49 -1.03 -12.64
CA LEU A 113 1.91 -1.71 -13.79
C LEU A 113 0.74 -2.56 -13.32
N SER A 114 -0.41 -2.41 -13.97
CA SER A 114 -1.56 -3.31 -13.81
C SER A 114 -1.62 -4.29 -14.97
N TYR A 115 -1.88 -5.55 -14.68
CA TYR A 115 -2.29 -6.55 -15.64
C TYR A 115 -3.79 -6.81 -15.51
N ASN A 116 -4.50 -6.78 -16.65
CA ASN A 116 -5.90 -7.19 -16.73
C ASN A 116 -5.99 -8.54 -17.45
N ASP A 117 -6.52 -9.56 -16.78
CA ASP A 117 -6.53 -10.93 -17.27
C ASP A 117 -7.56 -11.16 -18.38
N GLU A 118 -8.72 -10.50 -18.31
CA GLU A 118 -9.75 -10.62 -19.35
C GLU A 118 -9.29 -10.05 -20.69
N LYS A 119 -8.57 -8.91 -20.66
CA LYS A 119 -8.04 -8.24 -21.86
C LYS A 119 -6.64 -8.73 -22.26
N GLN A 120 -5.93 -9.39 -21.35
CA GLN A 120 -4.52 -9.78 -21.49
C GLN A 120 -3.60 -8.58 -21.76
N GLU A 121 -3.86 -7.46 -21.09
CA GLU A 121 -3.19 -6.18 -21.33
C GLU A 121 -2.50 -5.66 -20.08
N PHE A 122 -1.32 -5.06 -20.29
CA PHE A 122 -0.59 -4.32 -19.26
C PHE A 122 -0.81 -2.82 -19.45
N THR A 123 -1.03 -2.11 -18.35
CA THR A 123 -1.18 -0.65 -18.34
C THR A 123 -0.25 -0.03 -17.30
N PHE A 124 0.51 0.99 -17.71
CA PHE A 124 1.24 1.83 -16.77
C PHE A 124 0.26 2.75 -16.04
N LEU A 125 0.23 2.66 -14.71
CA LEU A 125 -0.57 3.54 -13.89
C LEU A 125 0.22 4.83 -13.58
N LYS A 126 -0.45 5.98 -13.68
CA LYS A 126 0.15 7.28 -13.30
C LYS A 126 0.44 7.36 -11.80
N SER A 127 -0.44 6.74 -11.02
CA SER A 127 -0.35 6.61 -9.57
C SER A 127 -1.09 5.34 -9.18
N TYR A 128 -0.74 4.80 -8.02
CA TYR A 128 -1.47 3.69 -7.44
C TYR A 128 -1.93 4.09 -6.04
N ASP A 129 -3.24 4.32 -5.91
CA ASP A 129 -3.89 4.72 -4.67
C ASP A 129 -5.04 3.76 -4.37
N ASN A 130 -4.69 2.55 -3.92
CA ASN A 130 -5.68 1.57 -3.49
C ASN A 130 -5.81 1.61 -1.97
N ALA A 131 -7.02 1.98 -1.53
CA ALA A 131 -7.41 2.02 -0.14
C ALA A 131 -7.11 0.71 0.60
N PHE A 132 -7.33 -0.43 -0.07
CA PHE A 132 -7.08 -1.76 0.47
C PHE A 132 -5.60 -2.03 0.70
N VAL A 133 -4.72 -1.75 -0.27
CA VAL A 133 -3.28 -1.98 -0.09
C VAL A 133 -2.71 -1.11 1.04
N LYS A 134 -3.08 0.18 1.07
CA LYS A 134 -2.69 1.08 2.16
C LYS A 134 -3.17 0.55 3.51
N ALA A 135 -4.44 0.19 3.61
CA ALA A 135 -5.02 -0.35 4.83
C ALA A 135 -4.37 -1.68 5.25
N ASN A 136 -4.09 -2.57 4.30
CA ASN A 136 -3.53 -3.89 4.56
C ASN A 136 -2.11 -3.79 5.12
N LYS A 137 -1.30 -2.86 4.60
CA LYS A 137 0.04 -2.56 5.16
C LYS A 137 -0.04 -2.15 6.63
N ILE A 138 -1.03 -1.33 7.00
CA ILE A 138 -1.24 -0.87 8.37
C ILE A 138 -1.73 -2.01 9.26
N ILE A 139 -2.70 -2.80 8.79
CA ILE A 139 -3.24 -3.96 9.53
C ILE A 139 -2.14 -4.97 9.85
N LYS A 140 -1.24 -5.26 8.91
CA LYS A 140 -0.13 -6.20 9.14
C LYS A 140 0.81 -5.73 10.24
N GLN A 141 1.17 -4.45 10.25
CA GLN A 141 2.02 -3.90 11.32
C GLN A 141 1.27 -3.84 12.65
N LEU A 142 -0.02 -3.52 12.64
CA LEU A 142 -0.86 -3.46 13.83
C LEU A 142 -1.10 -4.83 14.46
N LEU A 143 -1.27 -5.87 13.64
CA LEU A 143 -1.59 -7.23 14.07
C LEU A 143 -0.37 -8.18 14.15
N ASN A 144 0.84 -7.65 14.00
CA ASN A 144 2.06 -8.43 14.20
C ASN A 144 2.26 -8.68 15.71
N GLN A 145 2.11 -9.92 16.15
CA GLN A 145 2.19 -10.32 17.56
C GLN A 145 3.53 -10.00 18.22
N ASP A 146 4.61 -9.97 17.45
CA ASP A 146 5.96 -9.69 17.96
C ASP A 146 6.20 -8.18 18.17
N LYS A 147 5.25 -7.32 17.78
CA LYS A 147 5.38 -5.86 17.82
C LYS A 147 4.61 -5.25 18.99
N GLU A 148 5.16 -4.17 19.54
CA GLU A 148 4.59 -3.45 20.68
C GLU A 148 3.20 -2.87 20.35
N ALA A 149 2.94 -2.48 19.09
CA ALA A 149 1.62 -2.00 18.66
C ALA A 149 0.50 -3.03 18.92
N TYR A 150 0.76 -4.30 18.61
CA TYR A 150 -0.16 -5.39 18.89
C TYR A 150 -0.36 -5.59 20.40
N GLN A 151 0.71 -5.54 21.19
CA GLN A 151 0.63 -5.70 22.64
C GLN A 151 -0.20 -4.59 23.31
N ILE A 152 -0.05 -3.34 22.84
CA ILE A 152 -0.86 -2.19 23.27
C ILE A 152 -2.33 -2.41 22.89
N LEU A 153 -2.62 -2.84 21.66
CA LEU A 153 -3.96 -3.17 21.21
C LEU A 153 -4.59 -4.30 22.04
N TYR A 154 -3.87 -5.40 22.22
CA TYR A 154 -4.37 -6.61 22.86
C TYR A 154 -4.68 -6.35 24.34
N SER A 155 -3.78 -5.66 25.06
CA SER A 155 -3.97 -5.32 26.48
C SER A 155 -5.13 -4.36 26.74
N TYR A 156 -5.55 -3.57 25.73
CA TYR A 156 -6.74 -2.74 25.86
C TYR A 156 -8.02 -3.60 25.97
N TYR A 157 -8.14 -4.63 25.14
CA TYR A 157 -9.34 -5.47 25.04
C TYR A 157 -9.31 -6.72 25.90
N TYR A 158 -8.13 -7.25 26.22
CA TYR A 158 -7.95 -8.52 26.92
C TYR A 158 -6.96 -8.39 28.08
N LYS A 159 -7.19 -9.18 29.14
CA LYS A 159 -6.26 -9.34 30.25
C LYS A 159 -5.20 -10.39 29.92
N ALA A 160 -4.18 -10.49 30.79
CA ALA A 160 -3.10 -11.48 30.63
C ALA A 160 -3.59 -12.94 30.64
N ASP A 161 -4.69 -13.23 31.33
CA ASP A 161 -5.36 -14.55 31.33
C ASP A 161 -6.29 -14.76 30.12
N GLN A 162 -6.24 -13.86 29.12
CA GLN A 162 -7.05 -13.83 27.91
C GLN A 162 -8.55 -13.64 28.14
N THR A 163 -8.98 -13.29 29.36
CA THR A 163 -10.36 -12.88 29.61
C THR A 163 -10.60 -11.44 29.11
N PRO A 164 -11.84 -11.08 28.73
CA PRO A 164 -12.17 -9.72 28.33
C PRO A 164 -11.80 -8.67 29.40
N ASN A 165 -11.23 -7.56 28.96
CA ASN A 165 -10.89 -6.40 29.78
C ASN A 165 -11.88 -5.26 29.57
N LYS A 166 -11.91 -4.70 28.34
CA LYS A 166 -12.80 -3.61 27.94
C LYS A 166 -13.54 -3.98 26.67
N THR A 167 -14.68 -3.33 26.45
CA THR A 167 -15.44 -3.40 25.20
C THR A 167 -15.62 -2.00 24.62
N GLY A 168 -15.91 -1.94 23.32
CA GLY A 168 -16.22 -0.71 22.60
C GLY A 168 -15.11 -0.25 21.65
N ALA A 169 -15.17 1.03 21.29
CA ALA A 169 -14.30 1.60 20.28
C ALA A 169 -12.96 2.10 20.86
N LEU A 170 -11.89 1.82 20.13
CA LEU A 170 -10.57 2.41 20.28
C LEU A 170 -10.29 3.20 18.99
N ASP A 171 -10.17 4.52 19.15
CA ASP A 171 -10.02 5.45 18.03
C ASP A 171 -8.56 5.91 17.94
N SER A 172 -8.00 5.95 16.73
CA SER A 172 -6.61 6.38 16.45
C SER A 172 -6.23 7.73 17.04
N GLU A 173 -7.14 8.69 17.00
CA GLU A 173 -6.94 10.05 17.53
C GLU A 173 -7.34 10.18 19.01
N GLY A 174 -7.80 9.10 19.62
CA GLY A 174 -8.20 9.08 21.02
C GLY A 174 -7.00 9.11 21.98
N PRO A 175 -7.11 9.82 23.11
CA PRO A 175 -5.99 10.03 24.04
C PRO A 175 -5.51 8.76 24.77
N ASN A 176 -6.36 7.74 24.89
CA ASN A 176 -6.08 6.59 25.74
C ASN A 176 -4.99 5.66 25.16
N PHE A 177 -5.30 4.98 24.05
CA PHE A 177 -4.45 3.93 23.45
C PHE A 177 -4.23 4.13 21.95
N GLY A 178 -5.12 4.86 21.25
CA GLY A 178 -4.96 5.13 19.83
C GLY A 178 -3.67 5.89 19.51
N SER A 179 -3.43 6.98 20.22
CA SER A 179 -2.20 7.77 20.10
C SER A 179 -0.92 6.95 20.35
N LYS A 180 -0.95 6.02 21.30
CA LYS A 180 0.17 5.11 21.61
C LYS A 180 0.41 4.09 20.51
N ILE A 181 -0.65 3.46 19.99
CA ILE A 181 -0.56 2.54 18.85
C ILE A 181 0.00 3.27 17.63
N ARG A 182 -0.44 4.50 17.38
CA ARG A 182 0.09 5.33 16.29
C ARG A 182 1.57 5.60 16.42
N ALA A 183 2.01 6.05 17.60
CA ALA A 183 3.42 6.30 17.86
C ALA A 183 4.28 5.05 17.61
N GLU A 184 3.76 3.86 17.94
CA GLU A 184 4.49 2.62 17.71
C GLU A 184 4.51 2.18 16.24
N LEU A 185 3.41 2.36 15.51
CA LEU A 185 3.38 2.12 14.06
C LEU A 185 4.34 3.07 13.31
N GLU A 186 4.44 4.33 13.74
CA GLU A 186 5.37 5.31 13.19
C GLU A 186 6.84 4.91 13.39
N LYS A 187 7.20 4.45 14.59
CA LYS A 187 8.55 3.88 14.84
C LYS A 187 8.88 2.69 13.93
N ASN A 188 7.86 1.94 13.51
CA ASN A 188 7.99 0.79 12.59
C ASN A 188 7.85 1.19 11.11
N GLY A 189 7.96 2.49 10.78
CA GLY A 189 8.06 2.98 9.40
C GLY A 189 6.72 3.18 8.68
N ILE A 190 5.60 3.20 9.41
CA ILE A 190 4.31 3.62 8.86
C ILE A 190 4.18 5.13 9.01
N ASP A 191 4.05 5.85 7.90
CA ASP A 191 3.80 7.29 7.91
C ASP A 191 2.54 7.61 8.73
N ALA A 192 2.69 8.44 9.76
CA ALA A 192 1.62 8.82 10.66
C ALA A 192 0.48 9.53 9.92
N ASP A 193 0.75 10.27 8.84
CA ASP A 193 -0.29 11.00 8.11
C ASP A 193 -1.00 10.14 7.04
N ALA A 194 -0.50 8.92 6.79
CA ALA A 194 -1.07 8.00 5.82
C ALA A 194 -2.39 7.36 6.28
N TYR A 195 -2.80 7.51 7.55
CA TYR A 195 -3.96 6.80 8.07
C TYR A 195 -4.57 7.37 9.35
N SER A 196 -5.81 6.98 9.57
CA SER A 196 -6.46 6.93 10.87
C SER A 196 -7.23 5.61 10.97
N PHE A 197 -7.49 5.13 12.18
CA PHE A 197 -8.24 3.90 12.39
C PHE A 197 -9.30 4.04 13.48
N ARG A 198 -10.26 3.12 13.44
CA ARG A 198 -11.18 2.80 14.52
C ARG A 198 -11.26 1.30 14.67
N ILE A 199 -10.96 0.82 15.87
CA ILE A 199 -11.03 -0.58 16.25
C ILE A 199 -12.25 -0.73 17.15
N TYR A 200 -13.07 -1.75 16.92
CA TYR A 200 -14.22 -2.05 17.75
C TYR A 200 -14.16 -3.51 18.18
N ASN A 201 -14.36 -3.76 19.47
CA ASN A 201 -14.43 -5.10 20.02
C ASN A 201 -15.41 -5.14 21.20
N ASP A 202 -16.46 -5.96 21.10
CA ASP A 202 -17.39 -6.26 22.20
C ASP A 202 -17.34 -7.73 22.65
N ASN A 203 -16.26 -8.42 22.31
CA ASN A 203 -16.02 -9.87 22.41
C ASN A 203 -16.82 -10.73 21.42
N ASN A 204 -17.86 -10.20 20.79
CA ASN A 204 -18.67 -10.89 19.79
C ASN A 204 -18.50 -10.31 18.38
N ASN A 205 -18.08 -9.06 18.25
CA ASN A 205 -17.87 -8.37 17.00
C ASN A 205 -16.53 -7.67 17.09
N CYS A 206 -15.60 -8.08 16.24
CA CYS A 206 -14.26 -7.56 16.22
C CYS A 206 -13.99 -6.97 14.84
N LYS A 207 -13.78 -5.65 14.78
CA LYS A 207 -13.67 -4.92 13.52
C LYS A 207 -12.52 -3.92 13.59
N ILE A 208 -11.74 -3.84 12.53
CA ILE A 208 -10.76 -2.77 12.34
C ILE A 208 -11.15 -2.01 11.08
N THR A 209 -11.38 -0.72 11.22
CA THR A 209 -11.67 0.19 10.10
C THR A 209 -10.50 1.14 9.94
N ILE A 210 -9.92 1.20 8.74
CA ILE A 210 -8.79 2.05 8.40
C ILE A 210 -9.25 3.10 7.37
N ALA A 211 -9.00 4.37 7.68
CA ALA A 211 -9.05 5.46 6.71
C ALA A 211 -7.69 5.59 6.01
N THR A 212 -7.70 5.89 4.72
CA THR A 212 -6.53 5.89 3.83
C THR A 212 -5.70 7.17 3.85
N ARG A 213 -6.06 8.06 4.79
CA ARG A 213 -5.33 9.25 5.21
C ARG A 213 -5.66 9.54 6.66
N ARG A 214 -4.85 10.36 7.32
CA ARG A 214 -5.16 10.88 8.64
C ARG A 214 -6.39 11.79 8.61
N ILE A 215 -7.25 11.63 9.61
CA ILE A 215 -8.39 12.52 9.86
C ILE A 215 -8.03 13.64 10.83
N THR A 216 -8.68 14.78 10.66
CA THR A 216 -8.47 15.99 11.44
C THR A 216 -9.82 16.57 11.88
N ILE A 217 -9.80 17.55 12.79
CA ILE A 217 -11.03 18.25 13.22
C ILE A 217 -11.71 18.95 12.05
N ALA A 218 -10.95 19.40 11.04
CA ALA A 218 -11.49 20.04 9.85
C ALA A 218 -12.37 19.11 9.00
N ASP A 219 -12.16 17.79 9.11
CA ASP A 219 -12.95 16.79 8.37
C ASP A 219 -14.37 16.63 8.91
N ALA A 220 -14.64 17.07 10.15
CA ALA A 220 -15.98 16.97 10.74
C ALA A 220 -17.04 17.84 10.05
N HIS A 221 -16.62 18.74 9.17
CA HIS A 221 -17.48 19.61 8.38
C HIS A 221 -17.44 19.28 6.89
N GLN A 222 -16.70 18.25 6.48
CA GLN A 222 -16.45 17.88 5.09
C GLN A 222 -17.20 16.61 4.67
N GLN A 223 -17.07 16.22 3.40
CA GLN A 223 -17.59 14.97 2.85
C GLN A 223 -16.95 13.73 3.50
N GLN A 224 -17.56 12.57 3.22
CA GLN A 224 -17.13 11.26 3.72
C GLN A 224 -15.69 10.89 3.29
N ILE A 225 -15.01 10.12 4.13
CA ILE A 225 -13.64 9.63 3.95
C ILE A 225 -13.66 8.18 3.49
N ASP A 226 -12.82 7.83 2.51
CA ASP A 226 -12.65 6.44 2.06
C ASP A 226 -12.04 5.57 3.17
N ILE A 227 -12.66 4.41 3.39
CA ILE A 227 -12.28 3.45 4.41
C ILE A 227 -12.26 2.02 3.89
N VAL A 228 -11.48 1.20 4.59
CA VAL A 228 -11.48 -0.26 4.47
C VAL A 228 -11.74 -0.86 5.84
N GLN A 229 -12.73 -1.75 5.93
CA GLN A 229 -13.08 -2.46 7.15
C GLN A 229 -12.72 -3.94 7.04
N TYR A 230 -12.06 -4.43 8.07
CA TYR A 230 -11.72 -5.83 8.32
C TYR A 230 -12.64 -6.33 9.43
N ASP A 231 -13.63 -7.15 9.10
CA ASP A 231 -14.60 -7.72 10.04
C ASP A 231 -14.21 -9.16 10.39
N TYR A 232 -13.75 -9.37 11.63
CA TYR A 232 -13.25 -10.64 12.15
C TYR A 232 -14.36 -11.53 12.74
N GLY A 233 -15.61 -11.06 12.77
CA GLY A 233 -16.77 -11.85 13.20
C GLY A 233 -16.77 -12.29 14.68
N LYS A 234 -17.60 -13.30 14.98
CA LYS A 234 -17.82 -13.83 16.34
C LYS A 234 -16.60 -14.58 16.87
N GLY A 235 -16.10 -14.15 18.03
CA GLY A 235 -14.96 -14.78 18.71
C GLY A 235 -13.60 -14.49 18.07
N GLY A 236 -13.55 -13.65 17.03
CA GLY A 236 -12.33 -13.26 16.36
C GLY A 236 -11.44 -12.40 17.26
N LYS A 237 -10.43 -13.00 17.89
CA LYS A 237 -9.42 -12.28 18.70
C LYS A 237 -8.44 -11.44 17.86
N PHE A 238 -8.82 -10.96 16.66
CA PHE A 238 -7.91 -10.43 15.61
C PHE A 238 -6.99 -11.49 14.94
N HIS A 239 -7.32 -12.79 15.07
CA HIS A 239 -6.51 -13.90 14.52
C HIS A 239 -7.23 -14.70 13.43
N THR A 240 -8.52 -14.44 13.24
CA THR A 240 -9.33 -15.09 12.20
C THR A 240 -9.17 -14.35 10.87
N GLU A 241 -9.46 -15.03 9.77
CA GLU A 241 -9.49 -14.37 8.46
C GLU A 241 -10.68 -13.39 8.41
N PRO A 242 -10.46 -12.09 8.13
CA PRO A 242 -11.52 -11.11 8.14
C PRO A 242 -12.30 -11.09 6.83
N THR A 243 -13.60 -10.76 6.91
CA THR A 243 -14.34 -10.27 5.73
C THR A 243 -13.98 -8.81 5.50
N ILE A 244 -13.59 -8.46 4.27
CA ILE A 244 -13.13 -7.11 3.93
C ILE A 244 -14.21 -6.36 3.16
N LYS A 245 -14.45 -5.10 3.55
CA LYS A 245 -15.40 -4.19 2.87
C LYS A 245 -14.76 -2.82 2.63
N LYS A 246 -15.06 -2.21 1.49
CA LYS A 246 -14.71 -0.82 1.16
C LYS A 246 -15.94 0.06 1.33
N GLY A 247 -15.72 1.30 1.70
CA GLY A 247 -16.82 2.25 1.87
C GLY A 247 -16.31 3.65 2.15
N LYS A 248 -17.25 4.53 2.50
CA LYS A 248 -16.96 5.90 2.90
C LYS A 248 -17.65 6.20 4.23
N VAL A 249 -17.02 7.02 5.07
CA VAL A 249 -17.53 7.32 6.41
C VAL A 249 -17.46 8.81 6.73
N PRO A 250 -18.47 9.41 7.37
CA PRO A 250 -18.34 10.76 7.92
C PRO A 250 -17.35 10.77 9.10
N VAL A 251 -16.77 11.93 9.35
CA VAL A 251 -15.96 12.19 10.54
C VAL A 251 -16.80 13.00 11.52
N VAL A 252 -16.79 12.62 12.79
CA VAL A 252 -17.45 13.37 13.87
C VAL A 252 -16.46 13.73 14.95
N ILE A 253 -16.81 14.72 15.77
CA ILE A 253 -15.99 15.15 16.89
C ILE A 253 -16.46 14.47 18.17
N LYS A 254 -15.55 13.75 18.84
CA LYS A 254 -15.79 13.09 20.11
C LYS A 254 -15.11 13.86 21.24
N LYS A 255 -15.82 13.98 22.36
CA LYS A 255 -15.32 14.57 23.62
C LYS A 255 -15.17 13.46 24.65
N THR A 256 -14.03 13.37 25.29
CA THR A 256 -13.74 12.41 26.36
C THR A 256 -12.90 13.07 27.45
N GLU A 257 -12.88 12.48 28.63
CA GLU A 257 -11.84 12.78 29.63
C GLU A 257 -10.63 11.87 29.36
N ASP A 258 -9.44 12.46 29.34
CA ASP A 258 -8.18 11.71 29.35
C ASP A 258 -7.92 11.19 30.76
N GLN A 259 -7.85 9.87 30.91
CA GLN A 259 -7.71 9.22 32.21
C GLN A 259 -6.37 9.51 32.91
N SER A 260 -5.36 9.99 32.18
CA SER A 260 -4.03 10.30 32.73
C SER A 260 -3.91 11.75 33.22
N THR A 261 -4.59 12.68 32.55
CA THR A 261 -4.51 14.12 32.85
C THR A 261 -5.76 14.68 33.51
N HIS A 262 -6.87 13.92 33.54
CA HIS A 262 -8.20 14.35 33.98
C HIS A 262 -8.73 15.59 33.22
N GLN A 263 -8.19 15.84 32.02
CA GLN A 263 -8.60 16.96 31.18
C GLN A 263 -9.61 16.49 30.13
N GLN A 264 -10.54 17.37 29.78
CA GLN A 264 -11.40 17.15 28.62
C GLN A 264 -10.59 17.27 27.33
N VAL A 265 -10.62 16.22 26.52
CA VAL A 265 -9.97 16.14 25.22
C VAL A 265 -11.05 15.99 24.15
N THR A 266 -10.85 16.70 23.05
CA THR A 266 -11.73 16.66 21.87
C THR A 266 -10.91 16.18 20.68
N TYR A 267 -11.42 15.17 19.97
CA TYR A 267 -10.69 14.55 18.85
C TYR A 267 -11.64 14.07 17.74
N PRO A 268 -11.19 14.03 16.47
CA PRO A 268 -11.98 13.52 15.35
C PRO A 268 -12.03 11.99 15.36
N VAL A 269 -13.16 11.41 14.97
CA VAL A 269 -13.36 9.96 14.91
C VAL A 269 -14.16 9.56 13.67
N LEU A 270 -13.84 8.39 13.11
CA LEU A 270 -14.62 7.75 12.05
C LEU A 270 -15.99 7.34 12.59
N ASP A 271 -17.06 7.86 12.01
CA ASP A 271 -18.43 7.53 12.40
C ASP A 271 -18.96 6.33 11.61
N VAL A 272 -18.40 5.16 11.91
CA VAL A 272 -18.61 3.90 11.18
C VAL A 272 -20.06 3.45 11.15
N GLU A 273 -20.90 3.91 12.09
CA GLU A 273 -22.34 3.62 12.12
C GLU A 273 -23.08 4.26 10.93
N HIS A 274 -22.56 5.38 10.41
CA HIS A 274 -23.09 6.10 9.26
C HIS A 274 -22.24 5.90 8.00
N ALA A 275 -21.48 4.79 7.93
CA ALA A 275 -20.71 4.44 6.75
C ALA A 275 -21.61 3.97 5.59
N THR A 276 -21.25 4.36 4.37
CA THR A 276 -21.81 3.86 3.12
C THR A 276 -20.86 2.85 2.49
N TRP A 277 -21.32 1.62 2.27
CA TRP A 277 -20.50 0.51 1.77
C TRP A 277 -20.70 0.30 0.27
N GLU A 278 -19.65 -0.18 -0.40
CA GLU A 278 -19.64 -0.58 -1.82
C GLU A 278 -20.12 -2.03 -2.01
#